data_AF-A0A835XP15-F1
#
_entry.id   AF-A0A835XP15-F1
#
_cell.length_a   1.000
_cell.length_b   1.000
_cell.length_c   1.000
_cell.angle_alpha   90.00
_cell.angle_beta   90.00
_cell.angle_gamma   90.00
#
_symmetry.space_group_name_H-M   'P 1'
#
loop_
_entity.id
_entity.type
_entity.pdbx_description
1 polymer ?
#
loop_
_entity_poly.entity_id
_entity_poly.type
_entity_poly.pdbx_seq_one_letter_code
_entity_poly.pdbx_strand_id
1 'polypeptide(L)'
;MGERLQTQRPMPKADGRILVESVRSLEHGQRTLQLIAQHVAMKRDLPGALEADWPARKKWLSRLCERALRIPSCKPLVLDVFANQEAFGLSTYFAAEMVETLAAAGAETPLLVRLVELFRARRPAGDKGSAAGYHRLLKVLRERKEEDAAKAASSGLRKLLDEAKGPQPAAAAAAAAAEGQVPAEAPAAPATA
;
A
#
# COMPACT_ATOMS: atom_id res chain seq x y z
N MET A 1 -5.84 -39.60 -23.44
CA MET A 1 -5.74 -38.52 -24.43
C MET A 1 -6.31 -37.26 -23.78
N GLY A 2 -5.46 -36.42 -23.20
CA GLY A 2 -5.88 -35.17 -22.58
C GLY A 2 -5.62 -34.03 -23.55
N GLU A 3 -6.66 -33.57 -24.24
CA GLU A 3 -6.62 -32.32 -25.00
C GLU A 3 -6.33 -31.17 -24.03
N ARG A 4 -5.07 -30.73 -24.02
CA ARG A 4 -4.71 -29.43 -23.44
C ARG A 4 -5.32 -28.38 -24.37
N LEU A 5 -6.46 -27.84 -23.99
CA LEU A 5 -7.04 -26.64 -24.58
C LEU A 5 -6.00 -25.51 -24.55
N GLN A 6 -5.26 -25.37 -25.64
CA GLN A 6 -4.52 -24.17 -25.99
C GLN A 6 -5.54 -23.08 -26.34
N THR A 7 -6.12 -22.44 -25.33
CA THR A 7 -6.64 -21.08 -25.49
C THR A 7 -5.52 -20.08 -25.20
N GLN A 8 -4.39 -20.21 -25.90
CA GLN A 8 -3.46 -19.10 -26.07
C GLN A 8 -4.05 -18.18 -27.15
N ARG A 9 -4.99 -17.32 -26.77
CA ARG A 9 -5.12 -16.07 -27.53
C ARG A 9 -3.76 -15.38 -27.42
N PRO A 10 -3.05 -15.11 -28.54
CA PRO A 10 -1.84 -14.31 -28.47
C PRO A 10 -2.25 -13.01 -27.80
N MET A 11 -1.65 -12.73 -26.65
CA MET A 11 -1.83 -11.44 -26.01
C MET A 11 -1.55 -10.40 -27.08
N PRO A 12 -2.45 -9.41 -27.29
CA PRO A 12 -2.06 -8.31 -28.12
C PRO A 12 -0.76 -7.77 -27.51
N LYS A 13 0.28 -7.61 -28.34
CA LYS A 13 1.42 -6.74 -28.04
C LYS A 13 0.91 -5.28 -27.97
N ALA A 14 -0.20 -5.06 -27.28
CA ALA A 14 -0.80 -3.78 -27.09
C ALA A 14 0.11 -3.07 -26.11
N ASP A 15 0.90 -2.15 -26.65
CA ASP A 15 1.44 -1.04 -25.90
C ASP A 15 0.39 -0.56 -24.90
N GLY A 16 0.51 -0.95 -23.62
CA GLY A 16 -0.34 -0.41 -22.55
C GLY A 16 -0.27 1.12 -22.49
N ARG A 17 0.76 1.69 -23.12
CA ARG A 17 0.89 3.11 -23.46
C ARG A 17 -0.29 3.65 -24.28
N ILE A 18 -0.72 2.96 -25.33
CA ILE A 18 -1.81 3.42 -26.22
C ILE A 18 -3.17 3.41 -25.49
N LEU A 19 -3.38 2.46 -24.58
CA LEU A 19 -4.62 2.33 -23.79
C LEU A 19 -4.77 3.42 -22.72
N VAL A 20 -3.66 3.92 -22.17
CA VAL A 20 -3.69 4.97 -21.14
C VAL A 20 -3.69 6.37 -21.77
N GLU A 21 -2.99 6.57 -22.88
CA GLU A 21 -2.90 7.88 -23.55
C GLU A 21 -4.19 8.30 -24.26
N SER A 22 -5.10 7.35 -24.51
CA SER A 22 -6.39 7.57 -25.18
C SER A 22 -7.57 7.76 -24.22
N VAL A 23 -7.35 7.77 -22.90
CA VAL A 23 -8.42 7.99 -21.91
C VAL A 23 -9.00 9.40 -22.07
N ARG A 24 -10.30 9.45 -22.39
CA ARG A 24 -11.08 10.67 -22.64
C ARG A 24 -12.32 10.79 -21.75
N SER A 25 -12.71 9.70 -21.09
CA SER A 25 -13.89 9.60 -20.25
C SER A 25 -13.64 8.64 -19.08
N LEU A 26 -14.52 8.71 -18.08
CA LEU A 26 -14.47 7.82 -16.91
C LEU A 26 -14.63 6.35 -17.34
N GLU A 27 -15.60 6.06 -18.20
CA GLU A 27 -15.85 4.71 -18.72
C GLU A 27 -14.63 4.12 -19.43
N HIS A 28 -13.97 4.92 -20.29
CA HIS A 28 -12.76 4.49 -20.96
C HIS A 28 -11.64 4.22 -19.95
N GLY A 29 -11.47 5.09 -18.95
CA GLY A 29 -10.51 4.89 -17.87
C GLY A 29 -10.78 3.63 -17.04
N GLN A 30 -12.03 3.35 -16.69
CA GLN A 30 -12.43 2.13 -15.99
C GLN A 30 -12.14 0.89 -16.83
N ARG A 31 -12.41 0.94 -18.13
CA ARG A 31 -12.08 -0.15 -19.05
C ARG A 31 -10.57 -0.39 -19.11
N THR A 32 -9.77 0.67 -19.15
CA THR A 32 -8.31 0.59 -19.10
C THR A 32 -7.83 -0.05 -17.78
N LEU A 33 -8.41 0.34 -16.63
CA LEU A 33 -8.10 -0.30 -15.34
C LEU A 33 -8.44 -1.79 -15.34
N GLN A 34 -9.58 -2.19 -15.88
CA GLN A 34 -9.95 -3.62 -16.00
C GLN A 34 -8.93 -4.40 -16.83
N LEU A 35 -8.45 -3.84 -17.95
CA LEU A 35 -7.44 -4.50 -18.79
C LEU A 35 -6.10 -4.65 -18.05
N ILE A 36 -5.69 -3.63 -17.27
CA ILE A 36 -4.49 -3.72 -16.44
C ILE A 36 -4.65 -4.78 -15.35
N ALA A 37 -5.81 -4.84 -14.68
CA ALA A 37 -6.08 -5.85 -13.66
C ALA A 37 -6.07 -7.28 -14.24
N GLN A 38 -6.64 -7.49 -15.43
CA GLN A 38 -6.58 -8.77 -16.15
C GLN A 38 -5.13 -9.15 -16.49
N HIS A 39 -4.33 -8.18 -16.95
CA HIS A 39 -2.91 -8.39 -17.23
C HIS A 39 -2.13 -8.84 -15.98
N VAL A 40 -2.38 -8.20 -14.84
CA VAL A 40 -1.78 -8.58 -13.55
C VAL A 40 -2.22 -9.97 -13.12
N ALA A 41 -3.51 -10.27 -13.21
CA ALA A 41 -4.05 -11.58 -12.85
C ALA A 41 -3.39 -12.70 -13.66
N MET A 42 -3.25 -12.54 -14.98
CA MET A 42 -2.58 -13.52 -15.85
C MET A 42 -1.10 -13.73 -15.50
N LYS A 43 -0.41 -12.69 -15.01
CA LYS A 43 1.01 -12.77 -14.64
C LYS A 43 1.25 -13.27 -13.22
N ARG A 44 0.24 -13.25 -12.35
CA ARG A 44 0.37 -13.69 -10.96
C ARG A 44 0.71 -15.18 -10.84
N ASP A 45 0.23 -15.99 -11.78
CA ASP A 45 0.46 -17.44 -11.78
C ASP A 45 1.81 -17.81 -12.43
N LEU A 46 2.55 -16.85 -12.96
CA LEU A 46 3.84 -17.05 -13.63
C LEU A 46 4.99 -16.58 -12.72
N PRO A 47 5.90 -17.49 -12.29
CA PRO A 47 7.00 -17.14 -11.38
C PRO A 47 7.86 -15.98 -11.90
N GLY A 48 7.99 -14.92 -11.10
CA GLY A 48 8.83 -13.74 -11.38
C GLY A 48 8.31 -12.79 -12.48
N ALA A 49 7.19 -13.12 -13.13
CA ALA A 49 6.66 -12.32 -14.23
C ALA A 49 6.06 -10.98 -13.75
N LEU A 50 5.50 -10.96 -12.53
CA LEU A 50 4.85 -9.77 -11.99
C LEU A 50 5.85 -8.69 -11.57
N GLU A 51 6.98 -9.11 -11.01
CA GLU A 51 8.11 -8.26 -10.61
C GLU A 51 8.81 -7.69 -11.85
N ALA A 52 9.08 -8.53 -12.85
CA ALA A 52 9.69 -8.11 -14.11
C ALA A 52 8.83 -7.07 -14.86
N ASP A 53 7.50 -7.17 -14.74
CA ASP A 53 6.55 -6.26 -15.37
C ASP A 53 6.36 -4.93 -14.63
N TRP A 54 6.81 -4.82 -13.38
CA TRP A 54 6.55 -3.65 -12.54
C TRP A 54 6.92 -2.30 -13.20
N PRO A 55 8.08 -2.13 -13.87
CA PRO A 55 8.42 -0.86 -14.51
C PRO A 55 7.40 -0.41 -15.57
N ALA A 56 6.87 -1.34 -16.36
CA ALA A 56 5.86 -1.04 -17.38
C ALA A 56 4.52 -0.68 -16.73
N ARG A 57 4.08 -1.50 -15.76
CA ARG A 57 2.82 -1.31 -15.06
C ARG A 57 2.78 -0.02 -14.24
N LYS A 58 3.85 0.29 -13.53
CA LYS A 58 4.06 1.56 -12.82
C LYS A 58 3.86 2.74 -13.78
N LYS A 59 4.50 2.70 -14.94
CA LYS A 59 4.37 3.74 -15.97
C LYS A 59 2.92 3.90 -16.46
N TRP A 60 2.20 2.81 -16.70
CA TRP A 60 0.79 2.87 -17.11
C TRP A 60 -0.09 3.50 -16.04
N LEU A 61 0.05 3.06 -14.79
CA LEU A 61 -0.75 3.56 -13.67
C LEU A 61 -0.44 5.03 -13.36
N SER A 62 0.85 5.43 -13.35
CA SER A 62 1.24 6.83 -13.16
C SER A 62 0.66 7.73 -14.24
N ARG A 63 0.75 7.32 -15.52
CA ARG A 63 0.18 8.09 -16.63
C ARG A 63 -1.34 8.18 -16.56
N LEU A 64 -2.01 7.12 -16.12
CA LEU A 64 -3.46 7.13 -15.93
C LEU A 64 -3.84 8.16 -14.85
N CYS A 65 -3.14 8.18 -13.72
CA CYS A 65 -3.39 9.13 -12.65
C CYS A 65 -3.17 10.59 -13.10
N GLU A 66 -2.10 10.87 -13.84
CA GLU A 66 -1.85 12.20 -14.41
C GLU A 66 -2.95 12.63 -15.39
N ARG A 67 -3.40 11.72 -16.26
CA ARG A 67 -4.49 11.98 -17.23
C ARG A 67 -5.81 12.19 -16.52
N ALA A 68 -6.12 11.36 -15.54
CA ALA A 68 -7.31 11.46 -14.71
C ALA A 68 -7.41 12.81 -13.98
N LEU A 69 -6.28 13.40 -13.60
CA LEU A 69 -6.25 14.72 -12.97
C LEU A 69 -6.62 15.85 -13.95
N ARG A 70 -6.24 15.73 -15.23
CA ARG A 70 -6.52 16.73 -16.28
C ARG A 70 -7.97 16.72 -16.75
N ILE A 71 -8.69 15.61 -16.54
CA ILE A 71 -10.09 15.45 -16.93
C ILE A 71 -10.94 15.45 -15.66
N PRO A 72 -11.72 16.50 -15.35
CA PRO A 72 -12.40 16.65 -14.06
C PRO A 72 -13.26 15.44 -13.65
N SER A 73 -13.94 14.81 -14.62
CA SER A 73 -14.79 13.63 -14.40
C SER A 73 -14.02 12.34 -14.10
N CYS A 74 -12.70 12.33 -14.31
CA CYS A 74 -11.87 11.14 -14.20
C CYS A 74 -11.07 11.07 -12.89
N LYS A 75 -11.07 12.11 -12.04
CA LYS A 75 -10.42 12.08 -10.72
C LYS A 75 -10.72 10.81 -9.89
N PRO A 76 -11.95 10.24 -9.90
CA PRO A 76 -12.22 8.98 -9.21
C PRO A 76 -11.31 7.81 -9.61
N LEU A 77 -10.83 7.77 -10.85
CA LEU A 77 -9.90 6.71 -11.32
C LEU A 77 -8.60 6.68 -10.52
N VAL A 78 -8.13 7.84 -10.04
CA VAL A 78 -6.95 7.89 -9.17
C VAL A 78 -7.24 7.08 -7.91
N LEU A 79 -8.38 7.33 -7.26
CA LEU A 79 -8.78 6.64 -6.04
C LEU A 79 -9.00 5.14 -6.28
N ASP A 80 -9.58 4.76 -7.42
CA ASP A 80 -9.79 3.35 -7.79
C ASP A 80 -8.49 2.56 -7.88
N VAL A 81 -7.40 3.18 -8.37
CA VAL A 81 -6.06 2.55 -8.41
C VAL A 81 -5.61 2.16 -7.00
N PHE A 82 -5.73 3.07 -6.03
CA PHE A 82 -5.25 2.82 -4.67
C PHE A 82 -6.21 1.97 -3.84
N ALA A 83 -7.52 2.07 -4.07
CA ALA A 83 -8.52 1.24 -3.43
C ALA A 83 -8.35 -0.25 -3.80
N ASN A 84 -7.85 -0.53 -5.01
CA ASN A 84 -7.64 -1.88 -5.54
C ASN A 84 -6.14 -2.24 -5.67
N GLN A 85 -5.31 -1.79 -4.71
CA GLN A 85 -3.85 -1.91 -4.83
C GLN A 85 -3.33 -3.34 -5.07
N GLU A 86 -4.01 -4.36 -4.54
CA GLU A 86 -3.65 -5.77 -4.74
C GLU A 86 -3.94 -6.24 -6.16
N ALA A 87 -5.06 -5.80 -6.75
CA ALA A 87 -5.43 -6.12 -8.12
C ALA A 87 -4.41 -5.58 -9.13
N PHE A 88 -3.72 -4.49 -8.77
CA PHE A 88 -2.69 -3.86 -9.60
C PHE A 88 -1.25 -4.23 -9.19
N GLY A 89 -1.08 -5.01 -8.12
CA GLY A 89 0.25 -5.36 -7.59
C GLY A 89 1.10 -4.11 -7.35
N LEU A 90 0.55 -3.10 -6.67
CA LEU A 90 1.27 -1.84 -6.41
C LEU A 90 2.47 -2.10 -5.49
N SER A 91 3.61 -1.50 -5.81
CA SER A 91 4.76 -1.55 -4.91
C SER A 91 4.51 -0.76 -3.63
N THR A 92 5.28 -1.10 -2.59
CA THR A 92 5.27 -0.42 -1.29
C THR A 92 5.43 1.10 -1.40
N TYR A 93 6.28 1.60 -2.29
CA TYR A 93 6.57 3.03 -2.39
C TYR A 93 5.75 3.79 -3.43
N PHE A 94 4.87 3.10 -4.17
CA PHE A 94 4.13 3.71 -5.27
C PHE A 94 3.27 4.90 -4.82
N ALA A 95 2.61 4.81 -3.67
CA ALA A 95 1.82 5.93 -3.14
C ALA A 95 2.67 7.17 -2.85
N ALA A 96 3.86 7.00 -2.29
CA ALA A 96 4.76 8.12 -2.00
C ALA A 96 5.20 8.83 -3.29
N GLU A 97 5.54 8.08 -4.33
CA GLU A 97 5.90 8.64 -5.64
C GLU A 97 4.71 9.35 -6.32
N MET A 98 3.51 8.79 -6.19
CA MET A 98 2.30 9.37 -6.77
C MET A 98 1.86 10.64 -6.06
N VAL A 99 2.09 10.77 -4.75
CA VAL A 99 1.85 12.02 -4.03
C VAL A 99 2.69 13.15 -4.61
N GLU A 100 4.00 12.94 -4.81
CA GLU A 100 4.87 13.97 -5.39
C GLU A 100 4.46 14.32 -6.83
N THR A 101 4.22 13.28 -7.64
CA THR A 101 3.85 13.45 -9.05
C THR A 101 2.54 14.21 -9.21
N LEU A 102 1.50 13.82 -8.46
CA LEU A 102 0.19 14.46 -8.54
C LEU A 102 0.20 15.85 -7.91
N ALA A 103 0.97 16.06 -6.83
CA ALA A 103 1.12 17.37 -6.24
C ALA A 103 1.75 18.37 -7.22
N ALA A 104 2.82 17.96 -7.92
CA ALA A 104 3.47 18.75 -8.97
C ALA A 104 2.53 19.01 -10.17
N ALA A 105 1.62 18.08 -10.46
CA ALA A 105 0.59 18.23 -11.49
C ALA A 105 -0.62 19.08 -11.04
N GLY A 106 -0.62 19.63 -9.82
CA GLY A 106 -1.68 20.52 -9.32
C GLY A 106 -2.84 19.80 -8.63
N ALA A 107 -2.66 18.57 -8.16
CA ALA A 107 -3.71 17.86 -7.43
C ALA A 107 -4.11 18.57 -6.14
N GLU A 108 -5.41 18.59 -5.87
CA GLU A 108 -5.99 19.15 -4.65
C GLU A 108 -5.61 18.31 -3.43
N THR A 109 -5.41 18.97 -2.29
CA THR A 109 -5.02 18.31 -1.04
C THR A 109 -5.96 17.18 -0.59
N PRO A 110 -7.30 17.31 -0.65
CA PRO A 110 -8.20 16.23 -0.30
C PRO A 110 -7.95 14.94 -1.10
N LEU A 111 -7.60 15.07 -2.38
CA LEU A 111 -7.26 13.92 -3.24
C LEU A 111 -5.97 13.24 -2.77
N LEU A 112 -4.93 14.03 -2.46
CA LEU A 112 -3.64 13.52 -2.01
C LEU A 112 -3.76 12.83 -0.64
N VAL A 113 -4.51 13.41 0.30
CA VAL A 113 -4.80 12.81 1.60
C VAL A 113 -5.52 11.49 1.41
N ARG A 114 -6.59 11.48 0.60
CA ARG A 114 -7.41 10.28 0.39
C ARG A 114 -6.63 9.13 -0.24
N LEU A 115 -5.73 9.45 -1.18
CA LEU A 115 -4.83 8.48 -1.81
C LEU A 115 -3.97 7.76 -0.77
N VAL A 116 -3.32 8.51 0.14
CA VAL A 116 -2.45 7.95 1.19
C VAL A 116 -3.26 7.09 2.17
N GLU A 117 -4.47 7.54 2.53
CA GLU A 117 -5.36 6.77 3.40
C GLU A 117 -5.82 5.45 2.78
N LEU A 118 -6.20 5.46 1.49
CA LEU A 118 -6.61 4.24 0.78
C LEU A 118 -5.45 3.24 0.70
N PHE A 119 -4.23 3.74 0.43
CA PHE A 119 -3.05 2.90 0.41
C PHE A 119 -2.76 2.30 1.79
N ARG A 120 -2.81 3.11 2.86
CA ARG A 120 -2.66 2.65 4.24
C ARG A 120 -3.69 1.58 4.61
N ALA A 121 -4.97 1.81 4.32
CA ALA A 121 -6.08 0.95 4.77
C ALA A 121 -5.98 -0.50 4.28
N ARG A 122 -5.20 -0.75 3.22
CA ARG A 122 -5.01 -2.05 2.61
C ARG A 122 -3.61 -2.64 2.90
N ARG A 123 -2.77 -1.95 3.67
CA ARG A 123 -1.41 -2.40 4.03
C ARG A 123 -1.36 -2.86 5.48
N PRO A 124 -0.44 -3.79 5.82
CA PRO A 124 -0.22 -4.18 7.20
C PRO A 124 0.32 -3.02 8.03
N ALA A 125 0.06 -3.07 9.35
CA ALA A 125 0.66 -2.13 10.30
C ALA A 125 2.20 -2.21 10.21
N GLY A 126 2.87 -1.05 10.23
CA GLY A 126 4.33 -0.96 10.07
C GLY A 126 4.83 -0.98 8.62
N ASP A 127 3.95 -0.95 7.61
CA ASP A 127 4.35 -0.79 6.22
C ASP A 127 5.11 0.53 5.99
N LYS A 128 6.39 0.41 5.61
CA LYS A 128 7.29 1.56 5.36
C LYS A 128 6.79 2.45 4.21
N GLY A 129 6.03 1.87 3.29
CA GLY A 129 5.45 2.57 2.14
C GLY A 129 4.39 3.59 2.54
N SER A 130 3.52 3.18 3.45
CA SER A 130 2.46 4.03 4.02
C SER A 130 3.07 5.21 4.80
N ALA A 131 4.09 4.95 5.62
CA ALA A 131 4.84 6.02 6.30
C ALA A 131 5.52 6.97 5.30
N ALA A 132 6.17 6.44 4.27
CA ALA A 132 6.76 7.25 3.20
C ALA A 132 5.72 8.12 2.49
N GLY A 133 4.52 7.60 2.23
CA GLY A 133 3.40 8.35 1.66
C GLY A 133 3.02 9.57 2.51
N TYR A 134 2.86 9.39 3.82
CA TYR A 134 2.60 10.49 4.75
C TYR A 134 3.75 11.50 4.82
N HIS A 135 5.01 11.06 4.80
CA HIS A 135 6.15 11.98 4.79
C HIS A 135 6.16 12.85 3.52
N ARG A 136 5.88 12.28 2.35
CA ARG A 136 5.77 13.05 1.09
C ARG A 136 4.57 14.00 1.12
N LEU A 137 3.44 13.55 1.65
CA LEU A 137 2.26 14.39 1.83
C LEU A 137 2.56 15.59 2.74
N LEU A 138 3.18 15.38 3.89
CA LEU A 138 3.57 16.45 4.82
C LEU A 138 4.51 17.47 4.18
N LYS A 139 5.47 17.01 3.37
CA LYS A 139 6.35 17.89 2.61
C LYS A 139 5.53 18.81 1.69
N VAL A 140 4.64 18.23 0.88
CA VAL A 140 3.77 18.98 -0.04
C VAL A 140 2.88 19.98 0.71
N LEU A 141 2.27 19.58 1.82
CA LEU A 141 1.37 20.45 2.60
C LEU A 141 2.11 21.64 3.22
N ARG A 142 3.35 21.42 3.68
CA ARG A 142 4.21 22.50 4.18
C ARG A 142 4.62 23.46 3.07
N GLU A 143 4.98 22.94 1.91
CA GLU A 143 5.30 23.76 0.72
C GLU A 143 4.09 24.62 0.28
N ARG A 144 2.88 24.07 0.42
CA ARG A 144 1.61 24.77 0.12
C ARG A 144 1.10 25.66 1.26
N LYS A 145 1.76 25.67 2.43
CA LYS A 145 1.35 26.41 3.63
C LYS A 145 -0.05 26.02 4.15
N GLU A 146 -0.45 24.77 3.94
CA GLU A 146 -1.74 24.24 4.41
C GLU A 146 -1.59 23.64 5.81
N GLU A 147 -1.51 24.50 6.83
CA GLU A 147 -1.13 24.09 8.19
C GLU A 147 -2.12 23.12 8.85
N ASP A 148 -3.43 23.30 8.66
CA ASP A 148 -4.44 22.44 9.27
C ASP A 148 -4.42 21.03 8.68
N ALA A 149 -4.26 20.94 7.36
CA ALA A 149 -4.06 19.68 6.67
C ALA A 149 -2.75 19.01 7.12
N ALA A 150 -1.67 19.79 7.30
CA ALA A 150 -0.39 19.27 7.78
C ALA A 150 -0.48 18.73 9.22
N LYS A 151 -1.24 19.39 10.11
CA LYS A 151 -1.51 18.88 11.46
C LYS A 151 -2.29 17.57 11.42
N ALA A 152 -3.34 17.49 10.59
CA ALA A 152 -4.12 16.27 10.41
C ALA A 152 -3.28 15.11 9.86
N ALA A 153 -2.49 15.36 8.81
CA ALA A 153 -1.58 14.36 8.24
C ALA A 153 -0.49 13.93 9.24
N SER A 154 0.02 14.84 10.08
CA SER A 154 1.00 14.53 11.11
C SER A 154 0.42 13.63 12.20
N SER A 155 -0.83 13.88 12.60
CA SER A 155 -1.58 13.00 13.51
C SER A 155 -1.79 11.61 12.90
N GLY A 156 -2.14 11.55 11.60
CA GLY A 156 -2.28 10.30 10.86
C GLY A 156 -0.99 9.48 10.82
N LEU A 157 0.15 10.12 10.53
CA LEU A 157 1.47 9.50 10.56
C LEU A 157 1.82 8.98 11.95
N ARG A 158 1.58 9.77 13.00
CA ARG A 158 1.85 9.37 14.38
C ARG A 158 1.05 8.12 14.75
N LYS A 159 -0.25 8.09 14.46
CA LYS A 159 -1.11 6.91 14.67
C LYS A 159 -0.55 5.68 13.96
N LEU A 160 -0.11 5.82 12.71
CA LEU A 160 0.49 4.72 11.94
C LEU A 160 1.79 4.20 12.59
N LEU A 161 2.64 5.10 13.08
CA LEU A 161 3.89 4.71 13.76
C LEU A 161 3.64 4.10 15.14
N ASP A 162 2.61 4.55 15.84
CA ASP A 162 2.23 4.00 17.15
C ASP A 162 1.56 2.62 17.00
N GLU A 163 0.71 2.42 15.98
CA GLU A 163 0.16 1.10 15.60
C GLU A 163 1.26 0.10 15.24
N ALA A 164 2.34 0.56 14.60
CA ALA A 164 3.48 -0.28 14.25
C ALA A 164 4.30 -0.76 15.48
N LYS A 165 4.16 -0.10 16.65
CA LYS A 165 4.90 -0.46 17.86
C LYS A 165 4.24 -1.57 18.69
N GLY A 166 2.96 -1.88 18.45
CA GLY A 166 2.19 -2.87 19.22
C GLY A 166 2.11 -2.53 20.73
N PRO A 167 1.38 -3.33 21.53
CA PRO A 167 1.44 -3.22 22.99
C PRO A 167 2.86 -3.57 23.44
N GLN A 168 3.59 -2.59 23.94
CA GLN A 168 4.86 -2.77 24.62
C GLN A 168 4.59 -3.68 25.85
N PRO A 169 5.32 -4.79 26.05
CA PRO A 169 5.12 -5.65 27.21
C PRO A 169 5.70 -4.95 28.44
N ALA A 170 4.98 -3.96 28.96
CA ALA A 170 5.24 -3.36 30.26
C ALA A 170 4.56 -4.19 31.36
N ALA A 171 4.92 -5.47 31.50
CA ALA A 171 4.44 -6.31 32.61
C ALA A 171 5.28 -7.59 32.84
N ALA A 172 6.61 -7.56 32.65
CA ALA A 172 7.47 -8.70 33.01
C ALA A 172 8.65 -8.34 33.94
N ALA A 173 8.66 -7.12 34.49
CA ALA A 173 9.75 -6.66 35.37
C ALA A 173 9.33 -6.46 36.84
N ALA A 174 8.08 -6.72 37.22
CA ALA A 174 7.58 -6.45 38.59
C ALA A 174 7.14 -7.70 39.38
N ALA A 175 7.33 -8.92 38.86
CA ALA A 175 6.92 -10.16 39.52
C ALA A 175 8.09 -11.04 40.01
N ALA A 176 9.35 -10.56 39.94
CA ALA A 176 10.52 -11.29 40.47
C ALA A 176 11.03 -10.73 41.81
N ALA A 177 10.35 -9.73 42.38
CA ALA A 177 10.80 -9.04 43.60
C ALA A 177 9.95 -9.33 44.85
N ALA A 178 8.97 -10.25 44.78
CA ALA A 178 8.17 -10.63 45.94
C ALA A 178 7.94 -12.14 45.93
N GLU A 179 8.83 -12.85 46.63
CA GLU A 179 8.57 -14.06 47.44
C GLU A 179 9.85 -14.90 47.56
N GLY A 180 10.86 -14.29 48.18
CA GLY A 180 11.82 -15.04 48.98
C GLY A 180 11.35 -15.02 50.43
N GLN A 181 10.76 -16.11 50.91
CA GLN A 181 10.70 -16.40 52.34
C GLN A 181 10.75 -17.91 52.58
N VAL A 182 11.92 -18.37 53.04
CA VAL A 182 12.21 -19.71 53.57
C VAL A 182 11.80 -19.72 55.07
N PRO A 183 11.39 -20.85 55.67
CA PRO A 183 12.34 -21.74 56.37
C PRO A 183 12.03 -23.24 56.12
N ALA A 184 12.99 -24.12 55.82
CA ALA A 184 13.94 -24.81 56.71
C ALA A 184 13.29 -25.74 57.77
N GLU A 185 13.23 -27.05 57.49
CA GLU A 185 13.41 -28.13 58.49
C GLU A 185 13.82 -29.44 57.77
N ALA A 186 14.75 -30.20 58.37
CA ALA A 186 15.39 -31.43 57.87
C ALA A 186 14.91 -32.67 58.69
N PRO A 187 15.58 -33.84 58.66
CA PRO A 187 15.67 -34.86 57.61
C PRO A 187 15.15 -36.25 58.08
N ALA A 188 14.94 -37.22 57.17
CA ALA A 188 15.01 -38.65 57.51
C ALA A 188 15.22 -39.54 56.27
N ALA A 189 16.32 -40.28 56.26
CA ALA A 189 16.52 -41.52 55.49
C ALA A 189 16.23 -42.72 56.41
N PRO A 190 16.36 -44.00 56.00
CA PRO A 190 16.19 -44.64 54.69
C PRO A 190 15.19 -45.84 54.76
N ALA A 191 14.87 -46.49 53.64
CA ALA A 191 14.43 -47.90 53.68
C ALA A 191 14.92 -48.66 52.44
N THR A 192 15.85 -49.57 52.71
CA THR A 192 16.25 -50.74 51.93
C THR A 192 15.07 -51.61 51.52
N ALA A 193 15.12 -52.13 50.28
CA ALA A 193 14.82 -53.51 49.94
C ALA A 193 15.58 -53.88 48.66
#